data_AF-A0A9P5LK51-F1
#
_entry.id   AF-A0A9P5LK51-F1
#
_cell.length_a   1.000
_cell.length_b   1.000
_cell.length_c   1.000
_cell.angle_alpha   90.00
_cell.angle_beta   90.00
_cell.angle_gamma   90.00
#
_symmetry.space_group_name_H-M   'P 1'
#
loop_
_entity.id
_entity.type
_entity.pdbx_description
1 polymer ?
#
loop_
_entity_poly.entity_id
_entity_poly.type
_entity_poly.pdbx_seq_one_letter_code
_entity_poly.pdbx_strand_id
1 'polypeptide(L)'
;MRPRILHLHLPGLLILAGHTLGQSNPTCPLLGPVFPAPQGALDDSSAINDAVARLTDLMENIAQSGTNTTFYVQAFSGTNTLFNYGYVPPTMNDSLTTGNLDENTVFRIGSVSKLITVYTILAEVGMELMSDPITKWVPELAKVAKGQEDPVTRPQWNDITIGQLASHLSGIERNCEDLCGVYSIKTY
;
A
#
# COMPACT_ATOMS: atom_id res chain seq x y z
N MET A 1 -48.81 -64.60 23.84
CA MET A 1 -48.94 -63.43 22.95
C MET A 1 -48.17 -62.27 23.57
N ARG A 2 -47.10 -61.78 22.93
CA ARG A 2 -46.37 -60.57 23.35
C ARG A 2 -46.80 -59.39 22.46
N PRO A 3 -47.05 -58.21 23.05
CA PRO A 3 -46.75 -56.94 22.40
C PRO A 3 -45.80 -56.11 23.31
N ARG A 4 -44.51 -56.02 22.96
CA ARG A 4 -43.84 -54.88 22.29
C ARG A 4 -44.04 -53.53 23.02
N ILE A 5 -43.06 -53.24 23.89
CA ILE A 5 -42.77 -51.96 24.53
C ILE A 5 -42.34 -50.97 23.43
N LEU A 6 -43.04 -49.84 23.33
CA LEU A 6 -42.65 -48.70 22.49
C LEU A 6 -41.86 -47.72 23.38
N HIS A 7 -40.53 -47.75 23.29
CA HIS A 7 -39.68 -46.74 23.90
C HIS A 7 -39.75 -45.46 23.08
N LEU A 8 -40.44 -44.45 23.62
CA LEU A 8 -40.44 -43.10 23.11
C LEU A 8 -39.20 -42.37 23.67
N HIS A 9 -38.12 -42.35 22.91
CA HIS A 9 -36.95 -41.51 23.22
C HIS A 9 -37.13 -40.12 22.61
N LEU A 10 -37.36 -39.13 23.47
CA LEU A 10 -37.18 -37.71 23.19
C LEU A 10 -35.72 -37.45 22.78
N PRO A 11 -35.41 -36.93 21.59
CA PRO A 11 -34.11 -36.33 21.34
C PRO A 11 -34.18 -34.86 21.79
N GLY A 12 -33.39 -34.54 22.81
CA GLY A 12 -33.17 -33.18 23.28
C GLY A 12 -32.58 -32.30 22.18
N LEU A 13 -33.26 -31.19 21.90
CA LEU A 13 -32.82 -30.16 20.99
C LEU A 13 -31.70 -29.35 21.67
N LEU A 14 -30.44 -29.70 21.39
CA LEU A 14 -29.28 -28.95 21.85
C LEU A 14 -29.18 -27.66 21.00
N ILE A 15 -29.68 -26.54 21.53
CA ILE A 15 -29.54 -25.23 20.92
C ILE A 15 -28.08 -24.80 21.08
N LEU A 16 -27.28 -24.92 20.02
CA LEU A 16 -25.96 -24.32 19.95
C LEU A 16 -26.13 -22.82 19.69
N ALA A 17 -26.31 -22.04 20.75
CA ALA A 17 -26.17 -20.59 20.67
C ALA A 17 -24.69 -20.28 20.43
N GLY A 18 -24.29 -20.20 19.16
CA GLY A 18 -23.00 -19.64 18.78
C GLY A 18 -22.95 -18.18 19.23
N HIS A 19 -22.36 -17.93 20.39
CA HIS A 19 -21.98 -16.58 20.79
C HIS A 19 -20.86 -16.14 19.85
N THR A 20 -21.21 -15.37 18.82
CA THR A 20 -20.23 -14.48 18.19
C THR A 20 -19.78 -13.51 19.27
N LEU A 21 -18.62 -13.75 19.87
CA LEU A 21 -17.92 -12.73 20.65
C LEU A 21 -17.46 -11.66 19.66
N GLY A 22 -18.37 -10.77 19.29
CA GLY A 22 -17.98 -9.50 18.72
C GLY A 22 -17.17 -8.78 19.78
N GLN A 23 -15.84 -8.71 19.61
CA GLN A 23 -15.01 -7.87 20.45
C GLN A 23 -15.41 -6.41 20.23
N SER A 24 -16.25 -5.87 21.10
CA SER A 24 -16.32 -4.43 21.32
C SER A 24 -15.00 -4.04 21.99
N ASN A 25 -14.06 -3.46 21.25
CA ASN A 25 -12.81 -2.96 21.83
C ASN A 25 -12.95 -1.45 22.08
N PRO A 26 -13.23 -1.00 23.33
CA PRO A 26 -13.49 0.40 23.62
C PRO A 26 -12.18 1.10 23.93
N THR A 27 -11.26 1.16 22.98
CA THR A 27 -10.06 2.01 23.06
C THR A 27 -9.39 2.00 21.69
N CYS A 28 -9.08 3.18 21.15
CA CYS A 28 -8.37 3.35 19.89
C CYS A 28 -7.18 2.37 19.82
N PRO A 29 -7.27 1.29 19.01
CA PRO A 29 -6.16 0.36 18.93
C PRO A 29 -4.95 1.12 18.42
N LEU A 30 -3.79 0.87 19.05
CA LEU A 30 -2.50 1.36 18.55
C LEU A 30 -2.45 1.10 17.04
N LEU A 31 -2.02 2.09 16.24
CA LEU A 31 -1.89 1.92 14.80
C LEU A 31 -1.05 0.67 14.52
N GLY A 32 -1.69 -0.34 13.94
CA GLY A 32 -1.11 -1.66 13.77
C GLY A 32 -2.12 -2.64 13.19
N PRO A 33 -1.66 -3.84 12.79
CA PRO A 33 -2.55 -4.88 12.28
C PRO A 33 -3.56 -5.28 13.36
N VAL A 34 -4.84 -5.05 13.08
CA VAL A 34 -5.96 -5.40 13.98
C VAL A 34 -6.23 -6.91 13.98
N PHE A 35 -5.79 -7.59 12.92
CA PHE A 35 -5.89 -9.04 12.77
C PHE A 35 -4.51 -9.69 12.93
N PRO A 36 -4.41 -10.88 13.54
CA PRO A 36 -3.18 -11.64 13.53
C PRO A 36 -2.77 -11.98 12.09
N ALA A 37 -1.48 -12.19 11.87
CA ALA A 37 -1.01 -12.73 10.60
C ALA A 37 -1.76 -14.04 10.29
N PRO A 38 -2.23 -14.25 9.05
CA PRO A 38 -2.92 -15.48 8.67
C PRO A 38 -2.05 -16.70 9.00
N GLN A 39 -2.65 -17.69 9.66
CA GLN A 39 -1.99 -18.95 10.02
C GLN A 39 -2.58 -20.09 9.18
N GLY A 40 -1.72 -20.99 8.68
CA GLY A 40 -2.13 -22.15 7.86
C GLY A 40 -1.91 -21.96 6.36
N ALA A 41 -2.17 -23.02 5.59
CA ALA A 41 -2.07 -23.01 4.14
C ALA A 41 -3.25 -22.22 3.55
N LEU A 42 -2.98 -21.00 3.08
CA LEU A 42 -3.99 -20.17 2.41
C LEU A 42 -4.52 -20.79 1.12
N ASP A 43 -3.72 -21.67 0.51
CA ASP A 43 -4.05 -22.41 -0.71
C ASP A 43 -5.19 -23.43 -0.49
N ASP A 44 -5.41 -23.89 0.75
CA ASP A 44 -6.52 -24.79 1.10
C ASP A 44 -7.84 -24.04 1.33
N SER A 45 -7.81 -22.70 1.37
CA SER A 45 -8.99 -21.89 1.60
C SER A 45 -9.83 -21.79 0.34
N SER A 46 -11.05 -22.35 0.38
CA SER A 46 -12.01 -22.23 -0.73
C SER A 46 -12.30 -20.76 -1.07
N ALA A 47 -12.36 -19.88 -0.07
CA ALA A 47 -12.59 -18.45 -0.29
C ALA A 47 -11.45 -17.77 -1.04
N ILE A 48 -10.19 -18.16 -0.79
CA ILE A 48 -9.03 -17.65 -1.52
C ILE A 48 -9.05 -18.21 -2.94
N ASN A 49 -9.28 -19.50 -3.11
CA ASN A 49 -9.34 -20.14 -4.42
C ASN A 49 -10.44 -19.54 -5.31
N ASP A 50 -11.65 -19.32 -4.76
CA ASP A 50 -12.75 -18.66 -5.47
C ASP A 50 -12.39 -17.22 -5.85
N ALA A 51 -11.71 -16.49 -4.97
CA ALA A 51 -11.26 -15.12 -5.25
C ALA A 51 -10.18 -15.07 -6.34
N VAL A 52 -9.22 -15.99 -6.30
CA VAL A 52 -8.17 -16.15 -7.31
C VAL A 52 -8.79 -16.46 -8.68
N ALA A 53 -9.69 -17.44 -8.76
CA ALA A 53 -10.38 -17.78 -9.99
C ALA A 53 -11.13 -16.58 -10.59
N ARG A 54 -11.89 -15.86 -9.76
CA ARG A 54 -12.60 -14.65 -10.19
C ARG A 54 -11.65 -13.53 -10.64
N LEU A 55 -10.52 -13.37 -9.97
CA LEU A 55 -9.52 -12.36 -10.35
C LEU A 55 -8.86 -12.74 -11.69
N THR A 56 -8.53 -14.02 -11.90
CA THR A 56 -8.02 -14.52 -13.19
C THR A 56 -9.00 -14.20 -14.31
N ASP A 57 -10.29 -14.54 -14.16
CA ASP A 57 -11.31 -14.25 -15.15
C ASP A 57 -11.40 -12.75 -15.47
N LEU A 58 -11.35 -11.89 -14.45
CA LEU A 58 -11.38 -10.44 -14.63
C LEU A 58 -10.15 -9.94 -15.42
N MET A 59 -8.97 -10.46 -15.12
CA MET A 59 -7.74 -10.07 -15.78
C MET A 59 -7.69 -10.53 -17.24
N GLU A 60 -8.17 -11.75 -17.51
CA GLU A 60 -8.37 -12.25 -18.88
C GLU A 60 -9.36 -11.41 -19.67
N ASN A 61 -10.49 -11.03 -19.07
CA ASN A 61 -11.46 -10.16 -19.71
C ASN A 61 -10.87 -8.79 -20.05
N ILE A 62 -10.05 -8.21 -19.16
CA ILE A 62 -9.33 -6.95 -19.43
C ILE A 62 -8.36 -7.12 -20.61
N ALA A 63 -7.56 -8.18 -20.59
CA ALA A 63 -6.62 -8.51 -21.67
C ALA A 63 -7.33 -8.68 -23.02
N GLN A 64 -8.46 -9.39 -23.05
CA GLN A 64 -9.27 -9.62 -24.25
C GLN A 64 -9.99 -8.36 -24.74
N SER A 65 -10.43 -7.48 -23.83
CA SER A 65 -11.08 -6.22 -24.18
C SER A 65 -10.15 -5.25 -24.93
N GLY A 66 -8.84 -5.51 -24.90
CA GLY A 66 -7.82 -4.73 -25.59
C GLY A 66 -7.38 -3.53 -24.75
N THR A 67 -6.19 -3.64 -24.15
CA THR A 67 -5.51 -2.51 -23.51
C THR A 67 -4.13 -2.34 -24.11
N ASN A 68 -3.68 -1.11 -24.29
CA ASN A 68 -2.32 -0.80 -24.75
C ASN A 68 -1.33 -0.70 -23.58
N THR A 69 -1.61 -1.36 -22.45
CA THR A 69 -0.78 -1.29 -21.25
C THR A 69 -0.27 -2.68 -20.91
N THR A 70 1.06 -2.83 -20.86
CA THR A 70 1.69 -3.99 -20.23
C THR A 70 1.51 -3.90 -18.72
N PHE A 71 1.05 -4.98 -18.08
CA PHE A 71 0.94 -5.05 -16.63
C PHE A 71 1.26 -6.45 -16.12
N TYR A 72 1.82 -6.50 -14.92
CA TYR A 72 2.04 -7.73 -14.16
C TYR A 72 1.48 -7.51 -12.76
N VAL A 73 0.59 -8.39 -12.33
CA VAL A 73 -0.06 -8.32 -11.02
C VAL A 73 0.23 -9.60 -10.28
N GLN A 74 0.68 -9.47 -9.03
CA GLN A 74 0.95 -10.59 -8.16
C GLN A 74 0.35 -10.31 -6.78
N ALA A 75 -0.30 -11.33 -6.21
CA ALA A 75 -0.69 -11.35 -4.81
C ALA A 75 0.01 -12.51 -4.13
N PHE A 76 0.55 -12.26 -2.95
CA PHE A 76 1.34 -13.22 -2.20
C PHE A 76 1.05 -13.11 -0.70
N SER A 77 1.37 -14.19 0.00
CA SER A 77 1.42 -14.28 1.45
C SER A 77 2.87 -14.18 1.92
N GLY A 78 3.10 -14.26 3.24
CA GLY A 78 4.46 -14.28 3.77
C GLY A 78 5.35 -15.42 3.26
N THR A 79 4.77 -16.47 2.67
CA THR A 79 5.51 -17.66 2.21
C THR A 79 5.24 -18.06 0.75
N ASN A 80 4.02 -17.84 0.26
CA ASN A 80 3.57 -18.37 -1.04
C ASN A 80 3.00 -17.25 -1.93
N THR A 81 3.27 -17.31 -3.23
CA THR A 81 2.50 -16.57 -4.24
C THR A 81 1.14 -17.21 -4.40
N LEU A 82 0.08 -16.42 -4.21
CA LEU A 82 -1.31 -16.87 -4.28
C LEU A 82 -1.92 -16.63 -5.67
N PHE A 83 -1.43 -15.61 -6.38
CA PHE A 83 -1.91 -15.21 -7.69
C PHE A 83 -0.79 -14.50 -8.45
N ASN A 84 -0.67 -14.77 -9.74
CA ASN A 84 0.10 -13.97 -10.67
C ASN A 84 -0.60 -13.90 -12.04
N TYR A 85 -0.52 -12.75 -12.69
CA TYR A 85 -1.04 -12.56 -14.04
C TYR A 85 -0.24 -11.48 -14.75
N GLY A 86 0.25 -11.82 -15.94
CA GLY A 86 0.98 -10.90 -16.82
C GLY A 86 0.25 -10.74 -18.15
N TYR A 87 0.18 -9.51 -18.64
CA TYR A 87 -0.32 -9.19 -19.97
C TYR A 87 0.62 -8.24 -20.70
N VAL A 88 0.87 -8.55 -21.96
CA VAL A 88 1.65 -7.74 -22.89
C VAL A 88 0.80 -7.56 -24.14
N PRO A 89 0.43 -6.32 -24.52
CA PRO A 89 -0.26 -6.12 -25.77
C PRO A 89 0.65 -6.44 -26.96
N PRO A 90 0.12 -6.97 -28.09
CA PRO A 90 0.94 -7.32 -29.25
C PRO A 90 1.82 -6.18 -29.76
N THR A 91 1.36 -4.93 -29.62
CA THR A 91 2.08 -3.71 -30.01
C THR A 91 3.31 -3.41 -29.13
N MET A 92 3.46 -4.08 -27.99
CA MET A 92 4.54 -3.87 -27.02
C MET A 92 5.40 -5.12 -26.80
N ASN A 93 5.27 -6.18 -27.60
CA ASN A 93 6.09 -7.39 -27.46
C ASN A 93 7.60 -7.06 -27.51
N ASP A 94 8.00 -6.15 -28.41
CA ASP A 94 9.39 -5.73 -28.58
C ASP A 94 9.91 -4.82 -27.44
N SER A 95 9.03 -4.39 -26.53
CA SER A 95 9.43 -3.58 -25.37
C SER A 95 10.06 -4.39 -24.25
N LEU A 96 9.86 -5.72 -24.25
CA LEU A 96 10.42 -6.63 -23.25
C LEU A 96 11.86 -6.98 -23.59
N THR A 97 12.80 -6.53 -22.77
CA THR A 97 14.23 -6.76 -23.00
C THR A 97 14.61 -8.25 -22.98
N THR A 98 13.91 -9.06 -22.18
CA THR A 98 14.10 -10.52 -22.07
C THR A 98 13.17 -11.32 -22.98
N GLY A 99 12.26 -10.64 -23.70
CA GLY A 99 11.19 -11.26 -24.49
C GLY A 99 10.05 -11.89 -23.68
N ASN A 100 10.15 -11.95 -22.36
CA ASN A 100 9.13 -12.52 -21.47
C ASN A 100 8.76 -11.54 -20.36
N LEU A 101 7.48 -11.53 -20.00
CA LEU A 101 6.96 -10.80 -18.86
C LEU A 101 6.85 -11.74 -17.66
N ASP A 102 7.63 -11.48 -16.62
CA ASP A 102 7.71 -12.31 -15.41
C ASP A 102 7.94 -11.46 -14.15
N GLU A 103 8.05 -12.13 -12.99
CA GLU A 103 8.32 -11.49 -11.70
C GLU A 103 9.67 -10.77 -11.62
N ASN A 104 10.60 -11.05 -12.54
CA ASN A 104 11.92 -10.42 -12.60
C ASN A 104 11.94 -9.20 -13.53
N THR A 105 10.81 -8.90 -14.19
CA THR A 105 10.68 -7.75 -15.07
C THR A 105 10.73 -6.45 -14.27
N VAL A 106 11.58 -5.51 -14.69
CA VAL A 106 11.80 -4.25 -13.98
C VAL A 106 10.81 -3.18 -14.47
N PHE A 107 10.06 -2.61 -13.53
CA PHE A 107 9.12 -1.52 -13.78
C PHE A 107 9.56 -0.20 -13.13
N ARG A 108 9.21 0.92 -13.75
CA ARG A 108 9.27 2.23 -13.08
C ARG A 108 8.15 2.33 -12.05
N ILE A 109 8.51 2.46 -10.78
CA ILE A 109 7.54 2.51 -9.67
C ILE A 109 7.07 3.94 -9.32
N GLY A 110 7.70 4.98 -9.87
CA GLY A 110 7.25 6.36 -9.76
C GLY A 110 7.07 6.85 -8.32
N SER A 111 5.89 7.37 -7.96
CA SER A 111 5.62 7.89 -6.62
C SER A 111 5.75 6.84 -5.50
N VAL A 112 5.69 5.54 -5.81
CA VAL A 112 5.93 4.47 -4.83
C VAL A 112 7.35 4.57 -4.25
N SER A 113 8.32 5.12 -4.99
CA SER A 113 9.69 5.37 -4.50
C SER A 113 9.72 6.22 -3.23
N LYS A 114 8.72 7.06 -2.96
CA LYS A 114 8.64 7.85 -1.72
C LYS A 114 8.60 6.97 -0.47
N LEU A 115 7.93 5.81 -0.55
CA LEU A 115 7.88 4.85 0.55
C LEU A 115 9.28 4.34 0.89
N ILE A 116 10.09 4.05 -0.13
CA ILE A 116 11.48 3.62 0.04
C ILE A 116 12.28 4.76 0.69
N THR A 117 12.13 6.00 0.22
CA THR A 117 12.83 7.16 0.81
C THR A 117 12.54 7.33 2.30
N VAL A 118 11.27 7.29 2.71
CA VAL A 118 10.89 7.43 4.13
C VAL A 118 11.37 6.22 4.94
N TYR A 119 11.21 5.01 4.40
CA TYR A 119 11.67 3.79 5.05
C TYR A 119 13.18 3.80 5.30
N THR A 120 14.00 4.26 4.34
CA THR A 120 15.45 4.36 4.53
C THR A 120 15.82 5.27 5.69
N ILE A 121 15.13 6.41 5.85
CA ILE A 121 15.34 7.30 6.99
C ILE A 121 14.98 6.59 8.29
N LEU A 122 13.80 5.96 8.34
CA LEU A 122 13.34 5.23 9.53
C LEU A 122 14.23 4.04 9.89
N ALA A 123 14.78 3.34 8.90
CA ALA A 123 15.65 2.19 9.11
C ALA A 123 17.02 2.60 9.68
N GLU A 124 17.54 3.77 9.29
CA GLU A 124 18.85 4.26 9.72
C GLU A 124 18.79 4.92 11.10
N VAL A 125 17.82 5.81 11.32
CA VAL A 125 17.77 6.70 12.50
C VAL A 125 16.45 6.63 13.27
N GLY A 126 15.53 5.75 12.88
CA GLY A 126 14.21 5.68 13.49
C GLY A 126 13.45 7.00 13.38
N MET A 127 12.83 7.40 14.48
CA MET A 127 12.03 8.62 14.57
C MET A 127 12.85 9.86 14.97
N GLU A 128 14.15 9.72 15.22
CA GLU A 128 14.99 10.75 15.84
C GLU A 128 14.92 12.09 15.08
N LEU A 129 14.99 12.04 13.75
CA LEU A 129 15.08 13.24 12.91
C LEU A 129 13.72 13.80 12.50
N MET A 130 12.60 13.14 12.83
CA MET A 130 11.28 13.52 12.29
C MET A 130 10.84 14.91 12.74
N SER A 131 11.28 15.36 13.91
CA SER A 131 11.00 16.69 14.45
C SER A 131 12.06 17.73 14.10
N ASP A 132 13.16 17.34 13.44
CA ASP A 132 14.17 18.30 13.03
C ASP A 132 13.63 19.21 11.91
N PRO A 133 13.88 20.54 11.98
CA PRO A 133 13.63 21.42 10.85
C PRO A 133 14.53 21.04 9.67
N ILE A 134 14.00 21.07 8.46
CA ILE A 134 14.75 20.67 7.25
C ILE A 134 15.97 21.55 7.01
N THR A 135 15.94 22.80 7.45
CA THR A 135 17.06 23.76 7.33
C THR A 135 18.28 23.39 8.18
N LYS A 136 18.14 22.50 9.17
CA LYS A 136 19.28 21.89 9.88
C LYS A 136 20.13 21.03 8.95
N TRP A 137 19.48 20.37 7.98
CA TRP A 137 20.11 19.40 7.06
C TRP A 137 20.36 19.98 5.66
N VAL A 138 19.52 20.93 5.24
CA VAL A 138 19.65 21.66 3.96
C VAL A 138 19.61 23.17 4.25
N PRO A 139 20.72 23.75 4.75
CA PRO A 139 20.75 25.15 5.21
C PRO A 139 20.51 26.18 4.09
N GLU A 140 20.62 25.79 2.82
CA GLU A 140 20.30 26.62 1.67
C GLU A 140 18.83 27.04 1.64
N LEU A 141 17.91 26.19 2.14
CA LEU A 141 16.48 26.51 2.20
C LEU A 141 16.18 27.70 3.13
N ALA A 142 16.98 27.89 4.17
CA ALA A 142 16.86 29.05 5.06
C ALA A 142 17.24 30.36 4.35
N LYS A 143 18.06 30.31 3.29
CA LYS A 143 18.42 31.49 2.49
C LYS A 143 17.35 31.84 1.49
N VAL A 144 16.64 30.84 0.95
CA VAL A 144 15.45 31.04 0.09
C VAL A 144 14.35 31.80 0.84
N ALA A 145 14.22 31.56 2.15
CA ALA A 145 13.27 32.28 3.01
C ALA A 145 13.65 33.76 3.26
N LYS A 146 14.89 34.20 2.97
CA LYS A 146 15.34 35.57 3.27
C LYS A 146 15.00 36.52 2.13
N GLY A 147 13.91 37.28 2.30
CA GLY A 147 13.55 38.40 1.43
C GLY A 147 12.10 38.38 0.91
N GLN A 148 11.21 37.56 1.47
CA GLN A 148 9.84 37.41 0.99
C GLN A 148 8.86 37.51 2.17
N GLU A 149 8.00 38.53 2.15
CA GLU A 149 7.33 39.09 3.34
C GLU A 149 6.00 38.41 3.71
N ASP A 150 5.45 37.53 2.85
CA ASP A 150 4.13 36.95 3.10
C ASP A 150 4.19 35.44 3.43
N PRO A 151 3.98 35.04 4.70
CA PRO A 151 3.98 33.65 5.12
C PRO A 151 2.79 32.84 4.59
N VAL A 152 1.78 33.48 3.99
CA VAL A 152 0.62 32.81 3.38
C VAL A 152 0.96 32.28 1.98
N THR A 153 1.89 32.92 1.27
CA THR A 153 2.19 32.62 -0.13
C THR A 153 3.49 31.85 -0.33
N ARG A 154 4.29 31.62 0.73
CA ARG A 154 5.58 30.94 0.64
C ARG A 154 5.85 29.99 1.81
N PRO A 155 6.49 28.83 1.56
CA PRO A 155 6.86 27.89 2.61
C PRO A 155 7.78 28.51 3.67
N GLN A 156 7.41 28.36 4.94
CA GLN A 156 8.25 28.76 6.07
C GLN A 156 9.30 27.67 6.34
N TRP A 157 10.37 27.65 5.53
CA TRP A 157 11.37 26.57 5.54
C TRP A 157 12.00 26.26 6.91
N ASN A 158 12.11 27.26 7.79
CA ASN A 158 12.65 27.05 9.14
C ASN A 158 11.73 26.25 10.07
N ASP A 159 10.42 26.24 9.78
CA ASP A 159 9.41 25.57 10.61
C ASP A 159 9.02 24.20 10.03
N ILE A 160 9.39 23.93 8.77
CA ILE A 160 9.10 22.66 8.10
C ILE A 160 10.06 21.59 8.60
N THR A 161 9.49 20.54 9.18
CA THR A 161 10.22 19.37 9.68
C THR A 161 10.34 18.26 8.65
N ILE A 162 11.29 17.34 8.86
CA ILE A 162 11.43 16.12 8.04
C ILE A 162 10.14 15.30 8.08
N GLY A 163 9.51 15.16 9.25
CA GLY A 163 8.25 14.43 9.41
C GLY A 163 7.12 15.05 8.60
N GLN A 164 7.01 16.38 8.59
CA GLN A 164 6.01 17.09 7.77
C GLN A 164 6.25 16.89 6.26
N LEU A 165 7.51 16.82 5.80
CA LEU A 165 7.81 16.46 4.41
C LEU A 165 7.41 15.02 4.10
N ALA A 166 7.79 14.07 4.97
CA ALA A 166 7.50 12.65 4.81
C ALA A 166 5.99 12.35 4.82
N SER A 167 5.21 13.10 5.60
CA SER A 167 3.76 12.93 5.73
C SER A 167 2.93 13.81 4.79
N HIS A 168 3.56 14.57 3.89
CA HIS A 168 2.88 15.57 3.05
C HIS A 168 2.09 16.64 3.84
N LEU A 169 2.56 17.01 5.04
CA LEU A 169 1.98 18.05 5.91
C LEU A 169 2.85 19.31 6.01
N SER A 170 3.82 19.49 5.11
CA SER A 170 4.72 20.66 5.09
C SER A 170 4.09 21.92 4.49
N GLY A 171 2.92 21.80 3.86
CA GLY A 171 2.28 22.91 3.15
C GLY A 171 2.98 23.30 1.84
N ILE A 172 3.93 22.50 1.36
CA ILE A 172 4.63 22.75 0.09
C ILE A 172 3.75 22.27 -1.06
N GLU A 173 3.61 23.12 -2.08
CA GLU A 173 2.90 22.78 -3.30
C GLU A 173 3.58 21.67 -4.11
N ARG A 174 2.83 21.07 -5.03
CA ARG A 174 3.36 20.01 -5.91
C ARG A 174 4.31 20.54 -6.97
N ASN A 175 4.14 21.81 -7.36
CA ASN A 175 4.86 22.43 -8.47
C ASN A 175 6.09 23.18 -7.97
N CYS A 176 6.98 23.51 -8.90
CA CYS A 176 8.24 24.16 -8.59
C CYS A 176 8.11 25.69 -8.47
N GLU A 177 6.93 26.31 -8.43
CA GLU A 177 6.88 27.80 -8.39
C GLU A 177 7.53 28.36 -7.11
N ASP A 178 7.52 27.58 -6.03
CA ASP A 178 8.20 27.88 -4.77
C ASP A 178 9.71 27.57 -4.72
N LEU A 179 10.22 26.66 -5.56
CA LEU A 179 11.65 26.32 -5.62
C LEU A 179 12.37 26.96 -6.82
N CYS A 180 11.69 27.08 -7.96
CA CYS A 180 12.21 27.60 -9.22
C CYS A 180 12.26 29.13 -9.26
N GLY A 181 11.60 29.84 -8.34
CA GLY A 181 11.82 31.27 -8.11
C GLY A 181 13.27 31.60 -7.74
N VAL A 182 14.02 30.63 -7.21
CA VAL A 182 15.44 30.74 -6.85
C VAL A 182 16.37 30.33 -8.01
N TYR A 183 15.90 29.45 -8.89
CA TYR A 183 16.66 28.92 -10.03
C TYR A 183 16.33 29.58 -11.38
N SER A 184 15.58 30.69 -11.39
CA SER A 184 15.62 31.64 -12.52
C SER A 184 16.99 32.33 -12.57
N ILE A 185 18.00 31.53 -12.90
CA ILE A 185 19.32 31.96 -13.33
C ILE A 185 19.07 32.92 -14.51
N LYS A 186 19.56 34.15 -14.37
CA LYS A 186 19.76 35.05 -15.50
C LYS A 186 20.53 34.29 -16.58
N THR A 187 19.82 33.82 -17.60
CA THR A 187 20.42 33.57 -18.91
C THR A 187 20.88 34.93 -19.42
N TYR A 188 22.19 35.12 -19.44
CA TYR A 188 22.85 36.18 -20.20
C TYR A 188 22.62 35.98 -21.70
#